data_AF-A0A2H3BME9-F1
#
_entry.id   AF-A0A2H3BME9-F1
#
_cell.length_a   1.000
_cell.length_b   1.000
_cell.length_c   1.000
_cell.angle_alpha   90.00
_cell.angle_beta   90.00
_cell.angle_gamma   90.00
#
_symmetry.space_group_name_H-M   'P 1'
#
loop_
_entity.id
_entity.type
_entity.pdbx_description
1 polymer ?
#
loop_
_entity_poly.entity_id
_entity_poly.type
_entity_poly.pdbx_seq_one_letter_code
_entity_poly.pdbx_strand_id
1 'polypeptide(L)'
;MFDTAHRRLKGLKNYRRIHDGDWSPDMTSHVVLAACQETEHAKEHERENGCNGIFTQALIEALKSDRLKAGSTYRDLIDTLRIPPSTAQVPVVAGRHMNERLWYKSFQYSELGLF
;
A
#
# COMPACT_ATOMS: atom_id res chain seq x y z
N MET A 1 -12.09 5.16 -19.72
CA MET A 1 -11.03 4.93 -18.71
C MET A 1 -10.00 3.92 -19.21
N PHE A 2 -10.43 2.75 -19.71
CA PHE A 2 -9.54 1.68 -20.17
C PHE A 2 -8.71 2.02 -21.42
N ASP A 3 -9.20 2.80 -22.39
CA ASP A 3 -8.42 3.18 -23.58
C ASP A 3 -7.19 4.05 -23.26
N THR A 4 -7.33 4.91 -22.25
CA THR A 4 -6.22 5.75 -21.78
C THR A 4 -5.17 4.91 -21.07
N ALA A 5 -5.59 3.96 -20.24
CA ALA A 5 -4.69 3.00 -19.62
C ALA A 5 -4.01 2.11 -20.68
N HIS A 6 -4.75 1.65 -21.68
CA HIS A 6 -4.23 0.80 -22.76
C HIS A 6 -3.12 1.52 -23.54
N ARG A 7 -3.37 2.76 -23.96
CA ARG A 7 -2.37 3.55 -24.70
C ARG A 7 -1.10 3.80 -23.90
N ARG A 8 -1.21 4.01 -22.58
CA ARG A 8 -0.07 4.29 -21.69
C ARG A 8 0.75 3.04 -21.39
N LEU A 9 0.08 1.90 -21.18
CA LEU A 9 0.72 0.70 -20.65
C LEU A 9 1.18 -0.29 -21.73
N LYS A 10 0.74 -0.14 -23.00
CA LYS A 10 1.05 -1.07 -24.10
C LYS A 10 2.54 -1.31 -24.38
N GLY A 11 3.42 -0.40 -23.95
CA GLY A 11 4.88 -0.51 -24.14
C GLY A 11 5.61 -1.19 -22.98
N LEU A 12 4.93 -1.53 -21.89
CA LEU A 12 5.55 -2.14 -20.72
C LEU A 12 5.81 -3.62 -20.92
N LYS A 13 6.93 -4.09 -20.37
CA LYS A 13 7.23 -5.53 -20.29
C LYS A 13 6.10 -6.20 -19.48
N ASN A 14 5.55 -7.29 -20.00
CA ASN A 14 4.41 -8.06 -19.44
C ASN A 14 3.03 -7.36 -19.51
N TYR A 15 2.86 -6.36 -20.37
CA TYR A 15 1.54 -5.78 -20.62
C TYR A 15 0.55 -6.83 -21.19
N ARG A 16 -0.61 -6.98 -20.53
CA ARG A 16 -1.79 -7.68 -21.06
C ARG A 16 -2.81 -6.65 -21.53
N ARG A 17 -3.49 -6.89 -22.66
CA ARG A 17 -4.43 -5.88 -23.19
C ARG A 17 -5.61 -5.77 -22.24
N ILE A 18 -5.90 -4.53 -21.86
CA ILE A 18 -6.95 -4.20 -20.89
C ILE A 18 -8.36 -4.54 -21.43
N HIS A 19 -8.50 -4.72 -22.75
CA HIS A 19 -9.76 -5.09 -23.40
C HIS A 19 -9.93 -6.60 -23.57
N ASP A 20 -8.92 -7.40 -23.23
CA ASP A 20 -9.09 -8.85 -23.25
C ASP A 20 -10.07 -9.24 -22.15
N GLY A 21 -11.04 -10.11 -22.45
CA GLY A 21 -12.14 -10.45 -21.53
C GLY A 21 -11.69 -11.15 -20.24
N ASP A 22 -10.45 -11.62 -20.20
CA ASP A 22 -9.77 -12.25 -19.06
C ASP A 22 -8.72 -11.33 -18.41
N TRP A 23 -8.73 -10.03 -18.73
CA TRP A 23 -7.78 -9.10 -18.13
C TRP A 23 -7.98 -9.05 -16.62
N SER A 24 -6.89 -9.35 -15.90
CA SER A 24 -6.80 -9.20 -14.45
C SER A 24 -5.51 -8.46 -14.09
N PRO A 25 -5.52 -7.55 -13.11
CA PRO A 25 -4.30 -6.96 -12.61
C PRO A 25 -3.34 -8.04 -12.10
N ASP A 26 -2.05 -7.92 -12.39
CA ASP A 26 -1.04 -8.81 -11.85
C ASP A 26 -0.77 -8.47 -10.38
N MET A 27 -1.51 -9.12 -9.48
CA MET A 27 -1.40 -8.97 -8.02
C MET A 27 -0.12 -9.59 -7.43
N THR A 28 0.78 -10.11 -8.26
CA THR A 28 2.10 -10.61 -7.85
C THR A 28 3.19 -9.55 -7.95
N SER A 29 2.93 -8.42 -8.61
CA SER A 29 3.93 -7.37 -8.81
C SER A 29 3.94 -6.29 -7.72
N HIS A 30 2.87 -6.21 -6.91
CA HIS A 30 2.67 -5.09 -5.99
C HIS A 30 1.80 -5.47 -4.79
N VAL A 31 1.83 -4.60 -3.78
CA VAL A 31 0.90 -4.59 -2.66
C VAL A 31 0.07 -3.30 -2.74
N VAL A 32 -1.24 -3.43 -2.61
CA VAL A 32 -2.17 -2.29 -2.56
C VAL A 32 -2.54 -2.02 -1.11
N LEU A 33 -2.41 -0.77 -0.69
CA LEU A 33 -3.00 -0.26 0.56
C LEU A 33 -4.15 0.68 0.19
N ALA A 34 -5.36 0.33 0.59
CA ALA A 34 -6.56 1.12 0.34
C ALA A 34 -7.06 1.74 1.65
N ALA A 35 -7.62 2.95 1.54
CA ALA A 35 -8.14 3.70 2.68
C ALA A 35 -9.41 3.10 3.29
N CYS A 36 -10.17 2.36 2.48
CA CYS A 36 -11.49 1.85 2.80
C CYS A 36 -11.81 0.61 1.95
N GLN A 37 -12.86 -0.12 2.33
CA GLN A 37 -13.41 -1.23 1.55
C GLN A 37 -14.16 -0.72 0.31
N GLU A 38 -14.52 -1.65 -0.59
CA GLU A 38 -15.20 -1.36 -1.87
C GLU A 38 -16.50 -0.54 -1.70
N THR A 39 -17.24 -0.77 -0.60
CA THR A 39 -18.52 -0.12 -0.33
C THR A 39 -18.42 1.10 0.57
N GLU A 40 -17.19 1.52 0.91
CA GLU A 40 -16.91 2.61 1.84
C GLU A 40 -16.32 3.82 1.10
N HIS A 41 -16.24 4.95 1.80
CA HIS A 41 -15.63 6.17 1.26
C HIS A 41 -14.42 6.58 2.09
N ALA A 42 -13.33 6.90 1.40
CA ALA A 42 -12.18 7.55 2.02
C ALA A 42 -12.57 8.97 2.44
N LYS A 43 -12.29 9.32 3.70
CA LYS A 43 -12.67 10.62 4.28
C LYS A 43 -11.46 11.49 4.57
N GLU A 44 -11.72 12.79 4.65
CA GLU A 44 -10.76 13.79 5.07
C GLU A 44 -11.18 14.45 6.40
N HIS A 45 -10.22 15.06 7.08
CA HIS A 45 -10.44 15.81 8.31
C HIS A 45 -9.88 17.22 8.14
N GLU A 46 -10.72 18.23 8.41
CA GLU A 46 -10.30 19.62 8.43
C GLU A 46 -9.42 19.91 9.66
N ARG A 47 -8.31 20.61 9.46
CA ARG A 47 -7.42 21.08 10.52
C ARG A 47 -7.16 22.57 10.30
N GLU A 48 -6.59 23.22 11.31
CA GLU A 48 -6.29 24.67 11.28
C GLU A 48 -5.48 25.09 10.03
N ASN A 49 -4.59 24.22 9.53
CA ASN A 49 -3.70 24.52 8.40
C ASN A 49 -4.05 23.76 7.10
N GLY A 50 -5.28 23.24 6.97
CA GLY A 50 -5.74 22.57 5.75
C GLY A 50 -6.47 21.25 5.98
N CYS A 51 -6.61 20.45 4.93
CA CYS A 51 -7.34 19.19 4.96
C CYS A 51 -6.38 18.00 4.79
N ASN A 52 -6.54 16.96 5.62
CA ASN A 52 -5.76 15.73 5.49
C ASN A 52 -6.71 14.53 5.31
N GLY A 53 -6.41 13.67 4.34
CA GLY A 53 -7.04 12.35 4.26
C GLY A 53 -6.78 11.55 5.54
N ILE A 54 -7.84 11.00 6.15
CA ILE A 54 -7.75 10.30 7.44
C ILE A 54 -6.83 9.09 7.35
N PHE A 55 -6.94 8.31 6.26
CA PHE A 55 -6.06 7.16 6.01
C PHE A 55 -4.60 7.59 5.85
N THR A 56 -4.33 8.59 5.00
CA THR A 56 -2.97 9.07 4.73
C THR A 56 -2.30 9.61 5.99
N GLN A 57 -3.05 10.35 6.82
CA GLN A 57 -2.57 10.84 8.09
C GLN A 57 -2.19 9.68 9.03
N ALA A 58 -3.08 8.68 9.19
CA ALA A 58 -2.82 7.51 10.02
C ALA A 58 -1.63 6.69 9.51
N LEU A 59 -1.46 6.59 8.18
CA LEU A 59 -0.33 5.93 7.54
C LEU A 59 0.99 6.62 7.89
N ILE A 60 1.05 7.95 7.76
CA ILE A 60 2.24 8.73 8.13
C ILE A 60 2.56 8.58 9.62
N GLU A 61 1.55 8.64 10.49
CA GLU A 61 1.72 8.46 11.93
C GLU A 61 2.23 7.07 12.30
N ALA A 62 1.73 6.02 11.65
CA ALA A 62 2.21 4.65 11.86
C ALA A 62 3.67 4.50 11.43
N LEU A 63 4.04 5.01 10.25
CA LEU A 63 5.41 4.95 9.71
C LEU A 63 6.41 5.75 10.56
N LYS A 64 5.98 6.84 11.20
CA LYS A 64 6.81 7.64 12.12
C LYS A 64 6.86 7.10 13.54
N SER A 65 6.07 6.08 13.85
CA SER A 65 6.01 5.50 15.20
C SER A 65 7.03 4.38 15.40
N ASP A 66 7.38 4.10 16.64
CA ASP A 66 8.25 2.97 17.00
C ASP A 66 7.51 1.61 17.02
N ARG A 67 6.26 1.55 16.54
CA ARG A 67 5.43 0.33 16.57
C ARG A 67 5.82 -0.67 15.50
N LEU A 68 6.35 -0.22 14.37
CA LEU A 68 6.83 -1.07 13.29
C LEU A 68 8.30 -1.44 13.53
N LYS A 69 8.62 -2.72 13.39
CA LYS A 69 9.98 -3.26 13.57
C LYS A 69 10.57 -3.67 12.23
N ALA A 70 11.86 -4.00 12.20
CA ALA A 70 12.56 -4.44 10.99
C ALA A 70 11.92 -5.69 10.33
N GLY A 71 11.19 -6.50 11.11
CA GLY A 71 10.45 -7.66 10.63
C GLY A 71 8.99 -7.39 10.22
N SER A 72 8.46 -6.18 10.45
CA SER A 72 7.06 -5.86 10.16
C SER A 72 6.76 -5.99 8.67
N THR A 73 5.53 -6.42 8.38
CA THR A 73 4.99 -6.67 7.06
C THR A 73 4.05 -5.55 6.60
N TYR A 74 3.61 -5.59 5.34
CA TYR A 74 2.55 -4.68 4.87
C TYR A 74 1.22 -4.89 5.60
N ARG A 75 0.92 -6.11 6.04
CA ARG A 75 -0.22 -6.41 6.93
C ARG A 75 -0.06 -5.74 8.29
N ASP A 76 1.10 -5.90 8.92
CA ASP A 76 1.37 -5.26 10.22
C ASP A 76 1.25 -3.73 10.13
N LEU A 77 1.61 -3.14 8.98
CA LEU A 77 1.42 -1.71 8.72
C LEU A 77 -0.06 -1.31 8.78
N ILE A 78 -0.96 -2.05 8.12
CA ILE A 78 -2.41 -1.80 8.18
C ILE A 78 -2.93 -1.99 9.61
N ASP A 79 -2.53 -3.08 10.28
CA ASP A 79 -3.00 -3.38 11.64
C ASP A 79 -2.53 -2.34 12.67
N THR A 80 -1.45 -1.61 12.36
CA THR A 80 -0.90 -0.54 13.20
C THR A 80 -1.62 0.81 13.02
N LEU A 81 -2.43 0.97 11.97
CA LEU A 81 -3.16 2.20 11.68
C LEU A 81 -4.20 2.50 12.76
N ARG A 82 -4.30 3.78 13.13
CA ARG A 82 -5.30 4.25 14.09
C ARG A 82 -6.35 5.08 13.36
N ILE A 83 -7.37 4.39 12.86
CA ILE A 83 -8.52 5.04 12.23
C ILE A 83 -9.62 5.28 13.29
N PRO A 84 -10.13 6.51 13.43
CA PRO A 84 -11.23 6.77 14.35
C PRO A 84 -12.48 5.96 13.97
N PRO A 85 -13.12 5.22 14.90
CA PRO A 85 -14.30 4.40 14.58
C PRO A 85 -15.48 5.18 14.01
N SER A 86 -15.61 6.46 14.36
CA SER A 86 -16.64 7.38 13.84
C SER A 86 -16.55 7.63 12.33
N THR A 87 -15.43 7.30 11.70
CA THR A 87 -15.21 7.57 10.28
C THR A 87 -15.80 6.49 9.37
N ALA A 88 -16.18 5.31 9.89
CA ALA A 88 -16.74 4.23 9.08
C ALA A 88 -15.94 3.95 7.78
N GLN A 89 -14.61 3.95 7.90
CA GLN A 89 -13.69 3.48 6.85
C GLN A 89 -12.74 2.45 7.46
N VAL A 90 -12.50 1.36 6.74
CA VAL A 90 -11.64 0.25 7.16
C VAL A 90 -10.53 0.09 6.14
N PRO A 91 -9.28 0.44 6.47
CA PRO A 91 -8.16 0.25 5.57
C PRO A 91 -7.94 -1.21 5.21
N VAL A 92 -7.52 -1.45 3.97
CA VAL A 92 -7.31 -2.80 3.42
C VAL A 92 -5.91 -2.92 2.84
N VAL A 93 -5.28 -4.08 3.04
CA VAL A 93 -4.12 -4.51 2.27
C VAL A 93 -4.51 -5.65 1.32
N ALA A 94 -4.04 -5.59 0.08
CA ALA A 94 -4.24 -6.65 -0.92
C ALA A 94 -2.97 -6.88 -1.74
N GLY A 95 -2.84 -8.08 -2.32
CA GLY A 95 -1.69 -8.50 -3.13
C GLY A 95 -1.00 -9.73 -2.57
N ARG A 96 -0.33 -10.49 -3.44
CA ARG A 96 0.31 -11.78 -3.07
C ARG A 96 1.43 -11.60 -2.04
N HIS A 97 2.04 -10.42 -2.02
CA HIS A 97 3.18 -10.08 -1.16
C HIS A 97 2.77 -9.27 0.09
N MET A 98 1.48 -9.22 0.45
CA MET A 98 1.01 -8.44 1.61
C MET A 98 1.60 -8.87 2.97
N ASN A 99 2.07 -10.11 3.06
CA ASN A 99 2.72 -10.65 4.26
C ASN A 99 4.25 -10.59 4.17
N GLU A 100 4.82 -9.97 3.13
CA GLU A 100 6.25 -9.72 3.05
C GLU A 100 6.65 -8.50 3.88
N ARG A 101 7.95 -8.42 4.18
CA ARG A 101 8.51 -7.35 5.01
C ARG A 101 8.33 -6.00 4.33
N LEU A 102 7.85 -5.03 5.10
CA LEU A 102 7.74 -3.63 4.70
C LEU A 102 9.12 -3.03 4.38
N TRP A 103 10.12 -3.42 5.18
CA TRP A 103 11.47 -2.90 5.07
C TRP A 103 12.37 -3.89 4.31
N TYR A 104 13.10 -3.35 3.34
CA TYR A 104 14.14 -4.09 2.65
C TYR A 104 15.23 -4.52 3.64
N LYS A 105 15.66 -5.79 3.57
CA LYS A 105 16.88 -6.21 4.28
C LYS A 105 18.08 -5.64 3.51
N SER A 106 18.67 -4.55 3.98
CA SER A 106 20.06 -4.31 3.60
C SER A 106 20.89 -5.43 4.22
N PHE A 107 21.58 -6.21 3.39
CA PHE A 107 22.66 -7.04 3.89
C PHE A 107 23.68 -6.08 4.52
N GLN A 108 23.86 -6.13 5.84
CA GLN A 108 25.08 -5.58 6.42
C GLN A 108 26.22 -6.48 5.94
N TYR A 109 27.21 -5.91 5.26
CA TYR A 109 28.46 -6.56 4.87
C TYR A 109 29.35 -6.89 6.09
N SER A 110 28.77 -7.40 7.17
CA SER A 110 29.50 -7.87 8.36
C SER A 110 29.72 -9.38 8.36
N GLU A 111 29.21 -10.11 7.37
CA GLU A 111 29.38 -11.57 7.26
C GLU A 111 30.36 -12.03 6.17
N LEU A 112 31.01 -11.10 5.46
CA LEU A 112 32.17 -11.45 4.62
C LEU A 112 33.43 -11.14 5.41
N GLY A 113 33.80 -12.06 6.30
CA GLY A 113 35.08 -12.06 6.99
C GLY A 113 36.25 -12.17 6.00
N LEU A 114 36.61 -11.05 5.39
CA LEU A 114 37.80 -10.88 4.58
C LEU A 114 38.72 -9.88 5.28
N PHE A 115 39.55 -10.40 6.18
CA PHE A 115 40.87 -9.89 6.54
C PHE A 115 41.88 -10.99 6.28
#